data_AF-A0A2T0M8L2-F1
#
_entry.id   AF-A0A2T0M8L2-F1
#
_cell.length_a   1.000
_cell.length_b   1.000
_cell.length_c   1.000
_cell.angle_alpha   90.00
_cell.angle_beta   90.00
_cell.angle_gamma   90.00
#
_symmetry.space_group_name_H-M   'P 1'
#
loop_
_entity.id
_entity.type
_entity.pdbx_description
1 polymer ?
#
loop_
_entity_poly.entity_id
_entity_poly.type
_entity_poly.pdbx_seq_one_letter_code
_entity_poly.pdbx_strand_id
1 'polypeptide(L)'
;MILKHQDCKRDKSVNPFIGILLFLISIVLMALTGPLGLVYGFLRQLFTQGFKGVGEFALELAISIDQLGNVLMQHLFNTLWITKTGYKFGNRDETISSALGKNKQLGTLTGFGRAIDKILDFIDPNHSLNSIDYHIEP
;
A
#
# COMPACT_ATOMS: atom_id res chain seq x y z
N MET A 1 -6.02 19.85 -18.88
CA MET A 1 -6.47 19.26 -17.60
C MET A 1 -7.49 18.19 -17.95
N ILE A 2 -7.07 16.92 -18.04
CA ILE A 2 -7.97 15.82 -18.36
C ILE A 2 -8.64 15.41 -17.04
N LEU A 3 -9.90 15.78 -16.88
CA LEU A 3 -10.75 15.32 -15.78
C LEU A 3 -11.01 13.83 -16.02
N LYS A 4 -10.23 12.96 -15.35
CA LYS A 4 -10.52 11.52 -15.32
C LYS A 4 -11.84 11.35 -14.58
N HIS A 5 -12.88 10.98 -15.33
CA HIS A 5 -14.19 10.63 -14.79
C HIS A 5 -13.95 9.52 -13.77
N GLN A 6 -14.11 9.83 -12.47
CA GLN A 6 -14.15 8.80 -11.45
C GLN A 6 -15.46 8.06 -11.66
N ASP A 7 -15.41 6.95 -12.39
CA ASP A 7 -16.48 5.98 -12.41
C ASP A 7 -16.69 5.50 -10.98
N CYS A 8 -17.68 6.09 -10.31
CA CYS A 8 -18.17 5.64 -9.02
C CYS A 8 -18.83 4.29 -9.27
N LYS A 9 -18.02 3.22 -9.38
CA LYS A 9 -18.49 1.84 -9.38
C LYS A 9 -19.23 1.69 -8.06
N ARG A 10 -20.57 1.67 -8.15
CA ARG A 10 -21.49 1.38 -7.07
C ARG A 10 -20.96 0.15 -6.34
N ASP A 11 -20.46 0.32 -5.12
CA ASP A 11 -19.98 -0.80 -4.33
C ASP A 11 -21.09 -1.85 -4.27
N LYS A 12 -20.81 -3.02 -4.85
CA LYS A 12 -21.73 -4.14 -4.81
C LYS A 12 -21.89 -4.47 -3.33
N SER A 13 -23.11 -4.48 -2.81
CA SER A 13 -23.36 -4.79 -1.40
C SER A 13 -22.82 -6.19 -1.08
N VAL A 14 -21.67 -6.25 -0.42
CA VAL A 14 -21.04 -7.52 -0.04
C VAL A 14 -21.76 -8.01 1.21
N ASN A 15 -22.24 -9.26 1.17
CA ASN A 15 -22.75 -9.90 2.38
C ASN A 15 -21.58 -10.02 3.38
N PRO A 16 -21.72 -9.53 4.63
CA PRO A 16 -20.62 -9.49 5.59
C PRO A 16 -19.99 -10.87 5.84
N PHE A 17 -20.79 -11.95 5.80
CA PHE A 17 -20.29 -13.31 5.94
C PHE A 17 -19.38 -13.72 4.77
N ILE A 18 -19.73 -13.33 3.55
CA ILE A 18 -18.90 -13.60 2.35
C ILE A 18 -17.57 -12.86 2.48
N GLY A 19 -17.56 -11.62 2.95
CA GLY A 19 -16.33 -10.84 3.15
C GLY A 19 -15.38 -11.51 4.15
N ILE A 20 -15.88 -11.91 5.32
CA ILE A 20 -15.09 -12.61 6.34
C ILE A 20 -14.57 -13.96 5.82
N LEU A 21 -15.42 -14.72 5.14
CA LEU A 21 -15.04 -16.00 4.57
C LEU A 21 -13.92 -15.86 3.54
N LEU A 22 -14.02 -14.91 2.61
CA LEU A 22 -12.99 -14.64 1.61
C LEU A 22 -11.66 -14.23 2.25
N PHE A 23 -11.71 -13.43 3.32
CA PHE A 23 -10.51 -13.04 4.06
C PHE A 23 -9.82 -14.24 4.73
N LEU A 24 -10.57 -15.15 5.36
CA LEU A 24 -9.99 -16.35 5.96
C LEU A 24 -9.39 -17.28 4.91
N ILE A 25 -10.08 -17.47 3.78
CA ILE A 25 -9.59 -18.27 2.66
C ILE A 25 -8.32 -17.65 2.07
N SER A 26 -8.26 -16.32 1.91
CA SER A 26 -7.08 -15.66 1.33
C SER A 26 -5.84 -15.82 2.20
N ILE A 27 -5.97 -15.77 3.53
CA ILE A 27 -4.88 -16.04 4.47
C ILE A 27 -4.37 -17.48 4.31
N VAL A 28 -5.27 -18.46 4.29
CA VAL A 28 -4.89 -19.88 4.14
C VAL A 28 -4.20 -20.12 2.81
N LEU A 29 -4.75 -19.58 1.71
CA LEU A 29 -4.14 -19.69 0.39
C LEU A 29 -2.76 -19.04 0.37
N MET A 30 -2.62 -17.82 0.87
CA MET A 30 -1.33 -17.11 0.91
C MET A 30 -0.29 -17.88 1.73
N ALA A 31 -0.67 -18.46 2.87
CA ALA A 31 0.25 -19.25 3.70
C ALA A 31 0.75 -20.51 2.98
N LEU A 32 -0.11 -21.15 2.18
CA LEU A 32 0.23 -22.38 1.45
C LEU A 32 0.98 -22.12 0.14
N THR A 33 0.53 -21.14 -0.65
CA THR A 33 1.05 -20.89 -2.01
C THR A 33 2.09 -19.78 -2.05
N GLY A 34 2.05 -18.83 -1.12
CA GLY A 34 2.97 -17.68 -1.05
C GLY A 34 4.44 -18.08 -1.00
N PRO A 35 4.87 -19.01 -0.11
CA PRO A 35 6.27 -19.46 -0.08
C PRO A 35 6.73 -20.08 -1.41
N LEU A 36 5.87 -20.87 -2.06
CA LEU A 36 6.16 -21.48 -3.36
C LEU A 36 6.30 -20.42 -4.46
N GLY A 37 5.35 -19.48 -4.52
CA GLY A 37 5.37 -18.37 -5.47
C GLY A 37 6.58 -17.47 -5.28
N LEU A 38 6.98 -17.21 -4.03
CA LEU A 38 8.15 -16.41 -3.70
C LEU A 38 9.44 -17.06 -4.18
N VAL A 39 9.66 -18.34 -3.85
CA VAL A 39 10.86 -19.08 -4.30
C VAL A 39 10.92 -19.15 -5.83
N TYR A 40 9.81 -19.52 -6.47
CA TYR A 40 9.77 -19.59 -7.93
C TYR A 40 10.00 -18.22 -8.58
N GLY A 41 9.39 -17.16 -8.06
CA GLY A 41 9.54 -15.79 -8.56
C GLY A 41 10.99 -15.31 -8.49
N PHE A 42 11.64 -15.47 -7.33
CA PHE A 42 13.05 -15.13 -7.15
C PHE A 42 13.96 -15.90 -8.12
N LEU A 43 13.79 -17.21 -8.21
CA LEU A 43 14.60 -18.04 -9.12
C LEU A 43 14.37 -17.62 -10.57
N ARG A 44 13.12 -17.53 -11.02
CA ARG A 44 12.77 -17.15 -12.39
C ARG A 44 13.43 -15.82 -12.75
N GLN A 45 13.25 -14.82 -11.90
CA GLN A 45 13.72 -13.48 -12.17
C GLN A 45 15.26 -13.36 -12.12
N LEU A 46 15.90 -14.13 -11.23
CA LEU A 46 17.36 -14.27 -11.21
C LEU A 46 17.88 -14.89 -12.52
N PHE A 47 17.23 -15.92 -13.05
CA PHE A 47 17.67 -16.58 -14.28
C PHE A 47 17.34 -15.81 -15.56
N THR A 48 16.29 -14.97 -15.58
CA THR A 48 15.90 -14.21 -16.78
C THR A 48 16.53 -12.82 -16.84
N GLN A 49 16.64 -12.14 -15.69
CA GLN A 49 16.98 -10.70 -15.61
C GLN A 49 18.12 -10.42 -14.60
N GLY A 50 18.68 -11.45 -13.97
CA GLY A 50 19.76 -11.32 -13.00
C GLY A 50 19.36 -10.55 -11.74
N PHE A 51 20.35 -9.93 -11.07
CA PHE A 51 20.13 -9.17 -9.85
C PHE A 51 19.21 -7.94 -10.03
N LYS A 52 19.23 -7.32 -11.21
CA LYS A 52 18.33 -6.20 -11.53
C LYS A 52 16.88 -6.66 -11.40
N GLY A 53 16.55 -7.77 -12.06
CA GLY A 53 15.21 -8.30 -12.01
C GLY A 53 14.80 -8.69 -10.59
N VAL A 54 15.69 -9.34 -9.84
CA VAL A 54 15.42 -9.70 -8.43
C VAL A 54 15.07 -8.47 -7.60
N GLY A 55 15.77 -7.35 -7.83
CA GLY A 55 15.47 -6.06 -7.20
C GLY A 55 14.08 -5.53 -7.58
N GLU A 56 13.71 -5.58 -8.85
CA GLU A 56 12.36 -5.17 -9.33
C GLU A 56 11.26 -6.01 -8.68
N PHE A 57 11.42 -7.33 -8.64
CA PHE A 57 10.44 -8.23 -8.00
C PHE A 57 10.34 -8.00 -6.48
N ALA A 58 11.47 -7.77 -5.80
CA ALA A 58 11.48 -7.43 -4.38
C ALA A 58 10.77 -6.10 -4.11
N LEU A 59 10.93 -5.11 -5.00
CA LEU A 59 10.26 -3.82 -4.91
C LEU A 59 8.74 -3.97 -5.09
N GLU A 60 8.28 -4.76 -6.06
CA GLU A 60 6.85 -5.08 -6.26
C GLU A 60 6.24 -5.74 -5.00
N LEU A 61 6.95 -6.68 -4.38
CA LEU A 61 6.53 -7.30 -3.12
C LEU A 61 6.48 -6.29 -1.97
N ALA A 62 7.49 -5.42 -1.84
CA ALA A 62 7.53 -4.39 -0.79
C ALA A 62 6.34 -3.44 -0.89
N ILE A 63 6.03 -2.99 -2.11
CA ILE A 63 4.86 -2.15 -2.41
C ILE A 63 3.56 -2.88 -2.05
N SER A 64 3.42 -4.14 -2.46
CA SER A 64 2.21 -4.93 -2.21
C SER A 64 1.95 -5.09 -0.70
N ILE A 65 3.02 -5.30 0.08
CA ILE A 65 2.97 -5.37 1.54
C ILE A 65 2.58 -4.01 2.13
N ASP A 66 3.13 -2.90 1.60
CA ASP A 66 2.80 -1.55 2.03
C ASP A 66 1.31 -1.23 1.78
N GLN A 67 0.78 -1.57 0.61
CA GLN A 67 -0.65 -1.45 0.27
C GLN A 67 -1.54 -2.29 1.20
N LEU A 68 -1.17 -3.54 1.48
CA LEU A 68 -1.87 -4.36 2.46
C LEU A 68 -1.88 -3.69 3.84
N GLY A 69 -0.74 -3.14 4.25
CA GLY A 69 -0.59 -2.38 5.49
C GLY A 69 -1.52 -1.16 5.55
N ASN A 70 -1.66 -0.42 4.45
CA ASN A 70 -2.56 0.73 4.35
C ASN A 70 -4.01 0.35 4.66
N VAL A 71 -4.49 -0.78 4.13
CA VAL A 71 -5.84 -1.31 4.42
C VAL A 71 -5.93 -1.85 5.85
N LEU A 72 -4.99 -2.71 6.25
CA LEU A 72 -5.02 -3.41 7.53
C LEU A 72 -5.01 -2.44 8.72
N MET A 73 -4.21 -1.38 8.63
CA MET A 73 -4.01 -0.41 9.71
C MET A 73 -4.82 0.87 9.52
N GLN A 74 -5.71 0.94 8.52
CA GLN A 74 -6.42 2.15 8.13
C GLN A 74 -7.10 2.86 9.31
N HIS A 75 -7.78 2.12 10.18
CA HIS A 75 -8.53 2.70 11.29
C HIS A 75 -7.60 3.27 12.37
N LEU A 76 -6.47 2.60 12.60
CA LEU A 76 -5.44 3.05 13.54
C LEU A 76 -4.76 4.31 13.02
N PHE A 77 -4.30 4.31 11.76
CA PHE A 77 -3.61 5.45 11.16
C PHE A 77 -4.53 6.66 10.99
N ASN A 78 -5.78 6.44 10.58
CA ASN A 78 -6.78 7.50 10.49
C ASN A 78 -7.10 8.16 11.84
N THR A 79 -6.85 7.46 12.95
CA THR A 79 -7.06 7.97 14.31
C THR A 79 -5.81 8.66 14.85
N LEU A 80 -4.63 8.07 14.64
CA LEU A 80 -3.40 8.52 15.28
C LEU A 80 -2.58 9.50 14.43
N TRP A 81 -2.54 9.33 13.11
CA TRP A 81 -1.54 9.98 12.25
C TRP A 81 -2.07 11.23 11.55
N ILE A 82 -3.39 11.37 11.43
CA ILE A 82 -4.02 12.48 10.71
C ILE A 82 -5.08 13.18 11.55
N THR A 83 -5.33 14.44 11.24
CA THR A 83 -6.46 15.19 11.79
C THR A 83 -7.78 14.70 11.19
N LYS A 84 -8.91 15.14 11.78
CA LYS A 84 -10.24 14.76 11.29
C LYS A 84 -10.49 15.13 9.82
N THR A 85 -9.85 16.20 9.34
CA THR A 85 -9.94 16.71 7.96
C THR A 85 -8.90 16.12 7.02
N GLY A 86 -8.06 15.18 7.49
CA GLY A 86 -7.01 14.56 6.69
C GLY A 86 -7.50 13.56 5.65
N TYR A 87 -6.67 13.36 4.63
CA TYR A 87 -6.83 12.32 3.62
C TYR A 87 -6.76 10.94 4.27
N LYS A 88 -7.72 10.06 3.98
CA LYS A 88 -7.87 8.79 4.70
C LYS A 88 -6.93 7.71 4.16
N PHE A 89 -6.26 7.02 5.08
CA PHE A 89 -5.65 5.72 4.84
C PHE A 89 -6.74 4.67 4.57
N GLY A 90 -6.38 3.61 3.85
CA GLY A 90 -7.27 2.47 3.57
C GLY A 90 -7.57 2.18 2.10
N ASN A 91 -7.06 2.99 1.18
CA ASN A 91 -7.16 2.67 -0.24
C ASN A 91 -6.26 1.46 -0.56
N ARG A 92 -6.86 0.35 -0.98
CA ARG A 92 -6.16 -0.91 -1.27
C ARG A 92 -5.17 -0.83 -2.43
N ASP A 93 -5.32 0.17 -3.29
CA ASP A 93 -4.46 0.39 -4.46
C ASP A 93 -3.41 1.49 -4.18
N GLU A 94 -3.16 1.82 -2.90
CA GLU A 94 -2.27 2.90 -2.45
C GLU A 94 -1.39 2.47 -1.28
N THR A 95 -0.12 2.87 -1.29
CA THR A 95 0.85 2.59 -0.23
C THR A 95 0.63 3.49 1.01
N ILE A 96 1.15 3.09 2.19
CA ILE A 96 1.09 3.93 3.40
C ILE A 96 1.87 5.23 3.17
N SER A 97 3.03 5.12 2.54
CA SER A 97 3.91 6.25 2.22
C SER A 97 3.19 7.31 1.37
N SER A 98 2.40 6.89 0.36
CA SER A 98 1.66 7.80 -0.52
C SER A 98 0.55 8.54 0.23
N ALA A 99 -0.25 7.81 1.02
CA ALA A 99 -1.29 8.41 1.85
C ALA A 99 -0.72 9.36 2.91
N LEU A 100 0.44 9.02 3.50
CA LEU A 100 1.17 9.89 4.43
C LEU A 100 1.67 11.17 3.73
N GLY A 101 2.25 11.04 2.53
CA GLY A 101 2.72 12.14 1.71
C GLY A 101 1.61 13.12 1.33
N LYS A 102 0.44 12.62 0.90
CA LYS A 102 -0.73 13.47 0.64
C LYS A 102 -1.14 14.27 1.88
N ASN A 103 -1.14 13.64 3.05
CA ASN A 103 -1.44 14.34 4.30
C ASN A 103 -0.35 15.35 4.71
N LYS A 104 0.93 15.08 4.39
CA LYS A 104 2.02 16.04 4.57
C LYS A 104 1.80 17.28 3.71
N GLN A 105 1.47 17.09 2.42
CA GLN A 105 1.16 18.18 1.49
C GLN A 105 -0.06 19.00 1.92
N LEU A 106 -1.09 18.33 2.45
CA LEU A 106 -2.30 18.98 2.97
C LEU A 106 -2.12 19.62 4.35
N GLY A 107 -0.98 19.39 5.03
CA GLY A 107 -0.73 19.87 6.39
C GLY A 107 -1.62 19.21 7.45
N THR A 108 -2.20 18.04 7.15
CA THR A 108 -3.19 17.34 7.99
C THR A 108 -2.59 16.24 8.87
N LEU A 109 -1.27 16.09 8.91
CA LEU A 109 -0.60 15.17 9.83
C LEU A 109 -0.65 15.67 11.29
N THR A 110 -0.94 14.75 12.21
CA THR A 110 -0.74 14.95 13.65
C THR A 110 0.75 15.01 14.00
N GLY A 111 1.08 15.35 15.24
CA GLY A 111 2.46 15.28 15.73
C GLY A 111 3.08 13.88 15.56
N PHE A 112 2.29 12.82 15.79
CA PHE A 112 2.74 11.44 15.60
C PHE A 112 2.93 11.11 14.11
N GLY A 113 1.98 11.49 13.25
CA GLY A 113 2.12 11.30 11.80
C GLY A 113 3.35 11.99 11.22
N ARG A 114 3.67 13.20 11.70
CA ARG A 114 4.92 13.91 11.31
C ARG A 114 6.18 13.23 11.82
N ALA A 115 6.14 12.59 12.99
CA ALA A 115 7.28 11.84 13.51
C ALA A 115 7.56 10.62 12.62
N ILE A 116 6.51 9.90 12.22
CA ILE A 116 6.63 8.79 11.27
C ILE A 116 7.18 9.28 9.94
N ASP A 117 6.63 10.35 9.35
CA ASP A 117 7.12 10.93 8.10
C ASP A 117 8.61 11.27 8.14
N LYS A 118 9.10 11.82 9.26
CA LYS A 118 10.54 12.07 9.46
C LYS A 118 11.40 10.82 9.52
N ILE A 119 10.88 9.71 10.06
CA ILE A 119 11.59 8.43 10.06
C ILE A 119 11.74 7.91 8.64
N LEU A 120 10.69 8.02 7.81
CA LEU A 120 10.77 7.62 6.40
C LEU A 120 11.74 8.52 5.63
N ASP A 121 11.67 9.84 5.83
CA ASP A 121 12.59 10.81 5.20
C ASP A 121 14.07 10.59 5.60
N PHE A 122 14.32 9.99 6.77
CA PHE A 122 15.68 9.63 7.20
C PHE A 122 16.23 8.41 6.45
N ILE A 123 15.35 7.47 6.08
CA ILE A 123 15.74 6.28 5.30
C ILE A 123 15.94 6.65 3.84
N ASP A 124 15.04 7.46 3.28
CA ASP A 124 15.06 7.91 1.89
C ASP A 124 14.57 9.37 1.82
N PRO A 125 15.39 10.34 1.37
CA PRO A 125 15.00 11.74 1.38
C PRO A 125 13.71 12.03 0.57
N ASN A 126 12.74 12.68 1.22
CA ASN A 126 11.41 12.98 0.65
C ASN A 126 10.59 11.73 0.27
N HIS A 127 10.85 10.59 0.92
CA HIS A 127 10.23 9.31 0.61
C HIS A 127 8.70 9.41 0.44
N SER A 128 8.02 10.04 1.40
CA SER A 128 6.56 10.14 1.39
C SER A 128 6.05 11.01 0.23
N LEU A 129 6.72 12.11 -0.09
CA LEU A 129 6.34 12.98 -1.21
C LEU A 129 6.60 12.29 -2.56
N ASN A 130 7.73 11.61 -2.70
CA ASN A 130 8.09 10.86 -3.90
C ASN A 130 7.09 9.71 -4.19
N SER A 131 6.49 9.15 -3.12
CA SER A 131 5.51 8.07 -3.24
C SER A 131 4.09 8.51 -3.62
N ILE A 132 3.79 9.82 -3.67
CA ILE A 132 2.47 10.32 -4.06
C ILE A 132 2.13 9.95 -5.51
N ASP A 133 3.11 10.10 -6.41
CA ASP A 133 2.96 9.89 -7.86
C ASP A 133 3.24 8.44 -8.29
N TYR A 134 3.48 7.53 -7.35
CA TYR A 134 3.60 6.10 -7.63
C TYR A 134 2.22 5.52 -8.00
N HIS A 135 1.74 5.85 -9.21
CA HIS A 135 0.66 5.14 -9.88
C HIS A 135 1.21 3.81 -10.40
N ILE A 136 1.06 2.77 -9.60
CA ILE A 136 1.49 1.43 -9.97
C ILE A 136 0.33 0.80 -10.71
N GLU A 137 0.32 0.96 -12.03
CA GLU A 137 -0.46 0.06 -12.87
C GLU A 137 0.22 -1.32 -12.83
N PRO A 138 -0.58 -2.40 -12.71
CA PRO A 138 -0.08 -3.78 -12.57
C PRO A 138 0.62 -4.31 -13.83
#